data_AF-A0AA89BGP0-F1
#
_entry.id   AF-A0AA89BGP0-F1
#
_cell.length_a   1.000
_cell.length_b   1.000
_cell.length_c   1.000
_cell.angle_alpha   90.00
_cell.angle_beta   90.00
_cell.angle_gamma   90.00
#
_symmetry.space_group_name_H-M   'P 1'
#
loop_
_entity.id
_entity.type
_entity.pdbx_description
1 polymer ?
#
loop_
_entity_poly.entity_id
_entity_poly.type
_entity_poly.pdbx_seq_one_letter_code
_entity_poly.pdbx_strand_id
1 'polypeptide(L)'
;MGRKKLQMKRIDDKSSRQVTFCKRRSGLMKKARELSILCDVQVAVVVFSSRGKLYESCARADRFLEGSDIEELSVTKLMHLEEQLNSALVRTRSRKAQLMMKALVTLREKEGKVRDENELLKQEIVATEKDDDNNNQTDSSPQHATLQLLPGF
;
A
#
# COMPACT_ATOMS: atom_id res chain seq x y z
N MET A 1 52.31 2.68 25.22
CA MET A 1 52.57 3.75 24.23
C MET A 1 51.67 4.95 24.50
N GLY A 2 52.21 6.11 24.86
CA GLY A 2 51.45 7.32 25.21
C GLY A 2 50.82 8.05 24.01
N ARG A 3 50.01 9.09 24.29
CA ARG A 3 49.34 9.91 23.27
C ARG A 3 50.36 10.76 22.50
N LYS A 4 50.51 10.50 21.20
CA LYS A 4 51.33 11.34 20.30
C LYS A 4 50.55 12.57 19.84
N LYS A 5 51.21 13.73 19.77
CA LYS A 5 50.63 14.97 19.23
C LYS A 5 50.54 14.86 17.70
N LEU A 6 49.39 15.21 17.13
CA LEU A 6 49.15 15.25 15.68
C LEU A 6 49.03 16.70 15.22
N GLN A 7 49.50 17.01 14.02
CA GLN A 7 49.24 18.29 13.36
C GLN A 7 47.76 18.38 12.95
N MET A 8 47.17 19.57 13.00
CA MET A 8 45.79 19.81 12.56
C MET A 8 45.73 19.96 11.03
N LYS A 9 45.96 18.84 10.34
CA LYS A 9 45.83 18.67 8.89
C LYS A 9 45.24 17.29 8.61
N ARG A 10 44.85 17.04 7.35
CA ARG A 10 44.38 15.71 6.92
C ARG A 10 45.47 14.67 7.17
N ILE A 11 45.10 13.53 7.77
CA ILE A 11 46.02 12.40 7.96
C ILE A 11 46.11 11.63 6.65
N ASP A 12 47.30 11.47 6.08
CA ASP A 12 47.48 10.83 4.77
C ASP A 12 47.39 9.31 4.85
N ASP A 13 48.03 8.71 5.86
CA ASP A 13 47.95 7.27 6.09
C ASP A 13 46.51 6.81 6.35
N LYS A 14 46.02 5.87 5.52
CA LYS A 14 44.63 5.41 5.52
C LYS A 14 44.26 4.71 6.83
N SER A 15 45.16 3.87 7.34
CA SER A 15 44.94 3.09 8.57
C SER A 15 44.88 4.00 9.80
N SER A 16 45.85 4.90 9.93
CA SER A 16 45.87 5.90 11.00
C SER A 16 44.70 6.86 10.92
N ARG A 17 44.30 7.28 9.71
CA ARG A 17 43.11 8.11 9.49
C ARG A 17 41.83 7.40 9.93
N GLN A 18 41.66 6.12 9.58
CA GLN A 18 40.48 5.35 9.96
C GLN A 18 40.40 5.16 11.49
N VAL A 19 41.50 4.76 12.14
CA VAL A 19 41.53 4.59 13.59
C VAL A 19 41.29 5.93 14.30
N THR A 20 41.89 7.02 13.80
CA THR A 20 41.68 8.36 14.36
C THR A 20 40.24 8.84 14.18
N PHE A 21 39.65 8.60 13.01
CA PHE A 21 38.23 8.88 12.75
C PHE A 21 37.35 8.15 13.76
N CYS A 22 37.52 6.84 13.94
CA CYS A 22 36.73 6.06 14.90
C CYS A 22 36.83 6.64 16.31
N LYS A 23 38.05 6.94 16.78
CA LYS A 23 38.27 7.48 18.14
C LYS A 23 37.71 8.89 18.32
N ARG A 24 37.98 9.80 17.37
CA ARG A 24 37.52 11.20 17.46
C ARG A 24 36.00 11.31 17.29
N ARG A 25 35.40 10.54 16.39
CA ARG A 25 33.94 10.46 16.21
C ARG A 25 33.28 10.06 17.53
N SER A 26 33.73 8.97 18.15
CA SER A 26 33.17 8.53 19.44
C SER A 26 33.38 9.55 20.54
N GLY A 27 34.55 10.19 20.61
CA GLY A 27 34.81 11.27 21.57
C GLY A 27 33.91 12.49 21.36
N LEU A 28 33.66 12.89 20.11
CA LEU A 28 32.77 14.00 19.76
C LEU A 28 31.32 13.71 20.19
N MET A 29 30.81 12.51 19.89
CA MET A 29 29.45 12.12 20.29
C MET A 29 29.29 12.13 21.81
N LYS A 30 30.30 11.65 22.56
CA LYS A 30 30.30 11.73 24.04
C LYS A 30 30.25 13.18 24.53
N LYS A 31 31.04 14.07 23.93
CA LYS A 31 31.06 15.51 24.31
C LYS A 31 29.74 16.20 24.01
N ALA A 32 29.11 15.90 22.88
CA ALA A 32 27.80 16.44 22.53
C ALA A 32 26.72 16.00 23.54
N ARG A 33 26.75 14.73 23.95
CA ARG A 33 25.86 14.20 25.00
C ARG A 33 26.11 14.88 26.35
N GLU A 34 27.36 14.96 26.79
CA GLU A 34 27.72 15.63 28.04
C GLU A 34 27.21 17.08 28.06
N LEU A 35 27.42 17.83 26.98
CA LEU A 35 26.95 19.22 26.85
C LEU A 35 25.43 19.32 26.92
N SER A 36 24.73 18.42 26.23
CA SER A 36 23.27 18.39 26.24
C SER A 36 22.70 18.13 27.63
N ILE A 37 23.31 17.20 28.39
CA ILE A 37 22.89 16.87 29.76
C ILE A 37 23.22 18.00 30.73
N LEU A 38 24.46 18.52 30.68
CA LEU A 38 24.95 19.51 31.66
C LEU A 38 24.26 20.87 31.53
N CYS A 39 23.87 21.26 30.32
CA CYS A 39 23.31 22.58 30.04
C CYS A 39 21.84 22.55 29.59
N ASP A 40 21.20 21.38 29.56
CA ASP A 40 19.83 21.16 29.05
C ASP A 40 19.57 21.72 27.63
N VAL A 41 20.62 21.74 26.81
CA VAL A 41 20.56 22.24 25.43
C VAL A 41 20.31 21.11 24.43
N GLN A 42 19.61 21.41 23.33
CA GLN A 42 19.49 20.47 22.22
C GLN A 42 20.80 20.47 21.41
N VAL A 43 21.40 19.29 21.20
CA VAL A 43 22.61 19.16 20.38
C VAL A 43 22.43 18.04 19.37
N ALA A 44 22.72 18.35 18.10
CA ALA A 44 22.76 17.40 17.00
C ALA A 44 24.17 17.35 16.40
N VAL A 45 24.70 16.14 16.19
CA VAL A 45 25.99 15.92 15.52
C VAL A 45 25.79 14.96 14.37
N VAL A 46 26.23 15.36 13.17
CA VAL A 46 26.15 14.57 11.94
C VAL A 46 27.55 14.43 11.36
N VAL A 47 28.00 13.19 11.10
CA VAL A 47 29.32 12.89 10.55
C VAL A 47 29.20 11.90 9.39
N PHE A 48 29.70 12.29 8.23
CA PHE A 48 29.83 11.41 7.07
C PHE A 48 31.26 10.88 6.96
N SER A 49 31.43 9.56 6.88
CA SER A 49 32.74 8.99 6.53
C SER A 49 32.99 9.08 5.03
N SER A 50 34.27 8.98 4.64
CA SER A 50 34.67 8.86 3.23
C SER A 50 34.16 7.58 2.54
N ARG A 51 33.53 6.65 3.28
CA ARG A 51 32.88 5.45 2.74
C ARG A 51 31.37 5.62 2.59
N GLY A 52 30.84 6.82 2.80
CA GLY A 52 29.41 7.10 2.76
C GLY A 52 28.63 6.68 4.02
N LYS A 53 29.28 6.08 5.03
CA LYS A 53 28.61 5.78 6.31
C LYS A 53 28.25 7.07 7.04
N LEU A 54 26.98 7.20 7.40
CA LEU A 54 26.43 8.25 8.26
C LEU A 54 26.56 7.85 9.73
N TYR A 55 26.95 8.81 10.57
CA TYR A 55 26.94 8.68 12.01
C TYR A 55 26.27 9.90 12.62
N GLU A 56 25.17 9.67 13.33
CA GLU A 56 24.39 10.73 13.94
C GLU A 56 24.21 10.51 15.45
N SER A 57 24.07 11.61 16.19
CA SER A 57 23.60 11.61 17.58
C SER A 57 22.70 12.82 17.78
N CYS A 58 21.50 12.59 18.32
CA CYS A 58 20.53 13.62 18.65
C CYS A 58 20.21 13.52 20.15
N ALA A 59 20.75 14.44 20.96
CA ALA A 59 20.74 14.31 22.41
C ALA A 59 19.43 14.76 23.10
N ARG A 60 18.32 14.86 22.36
CA ARG A 60 17.02 15.28 22.91
C ARG A 60 15.87 14.32 22.65
N ALA A 61 15.99 13.49 21.61
CA ALA A 61 15.11 12.33 21.38
C ALA A 61 15.56 11.09 22.18
N ASP A 62 16.79 11.10 22.70
CA ASP A 62 17.41 9.93 23.33
C ASP A 62 16.89 9.65 24.76
N ARG A 63 16.18 10.60 25.39
CA ARG A 63 15.43 10.30 26.64
C ARG A 63 14.31 9.28 26.43
N PHE A 64 13.90 9.01 25.18
CA PHE A 64 12.90 8.00 24.84
C PHE A 64 13.51 6.67 24.36
N LEU A 65 14.83 6.62 24.15
CA LEU A 65 15.54 5.46 23.57
C LEU A 65 16.67 4.97 24.50
N GLU A 66 16.45 5.05 25.81
CA GLU A 66 17.31 4.37 26.79
C GLU A 66 17.14 2.85 26.63
N GLY A 67 17.99 2.22 25.83
CA GLY A 67 18.00 0.76 25.75
C GLY A 67 18.63 0.12 24.52
N SER A 68 19.38 0.85 23.69
CA SER A 68 20.14 0.19 22.63
C SER A 68 21.51 0.81 22.56
N ASP A 69 22.52 -0.02 22.84
CA ASP A 69 23.87 0.16 22.32
C ASP A 69 23.77 0.73 20.91
N ILE A 70 24.19 1.98 20.75
CA ILE A 70 24.27 2.68 19.46
C ILE A 70 25.49 2.10 18.71
N GLU A 71 25.46 0.79 18.51
CA GLU A 71 26.27 0.07 17.55
C GLU A 71 25.56 0.18 16.20
N GLU A 72 26.07 1.13 15.42
CA GLU A 72 25.88 1.22 13.98
C GLU A 72 24.41 1.05 13.51
N LEU A 73 23.78 2.17 13.11
CA LEU A 73 23.08 2.11 11.82
C LEU A 73 24.14 1.87 10.74
N SER A 74 24.47 0.60 10.53
CA SER A 74 25.31 0.15 9.44
C SER A 74 24.50 0.20 8.15
N VAL A 75 25.18 0.41 7.02
CA VAL A 75 24.60 0.26 5.67
C VAL A 75 23.84 -1.06 5.53
N THR A 76 24.24 -2.11 6.26
CA THR A 76 23.55 -3.40 6.28
C THR A 76 22.15 -3.36 6.91
N LYS A 77 21.90 -2.55 7.96
CA LYS A 77 20.54 -2.36 8.50
C LYS A 77 19.66 -1.58 7.53
N LEU A 78 20.23 -0.59 6.82
CA LEU A 78 19.49 0.16 5.80
C LEU A 78 19.13 -0.72 4.58
N MET A 79 20.09 -1.53 4.11
CA MET A 79 19.87 -2.51 3.05
C MET A 79 18.83 -3.57 3.45
N HIS A 80 18.88 -4.04 4.71
CA HIS A 80 17.88 -4.99 5.21
C HIS A 80 16.47 -4.37 5.26
N LEU A 81 16.36 -3.10 5.67
CA LEU A 81 15.09 -2.38 5.67
C LEU A 81 14.55 -2.19 4.24
N GLU A 82 15.44 -1.86 3.29
CA GLU A 82 15.12 -1.72 1.87
C GLU A 82 14.63 -3.04 1.28
N GLU A 83 15.28 -4.16 1.61
CA GLU A 83 14.86 -5.50 1.17
C GLU A 83 13.52 -5.94 1.77
N GLN A 84 13.27 -5.63 3.04
CA GLN A 84 11.97 -5.86 3.67
C GLN A 84 10.86 -5.03 3.01
N LEU A 85 11.12 -3.75 2.70
CA LEU A 85 10.16 -2.87 2.04
C LEU A 85 9.85 -3.35 0.61
N ASN A 86 10.88 -3.69 -0.17
CA ASN A 86 10.72 -4.23 -1.52
C ASN A 86 9.92 -5.54 -1.51
N SER A 87 10.20 -6.43 -0.56
CA SER A 87 9.46 -7.67 -0.40
C SER A 87 7.99 -7.42 -0.07
N ALA A 88 7.70 -6.49 0.85
CA ALA A 88 6.34 -6.11 1.19
C ALA A 88 5.58 -5.49 0.00
N LEU A 89 6.25 -4.63 -0.78
CA LEU A 89 5.69 -4.03 -1.98
C LEU A 89 5.34 -5.07 -3.05
N VAL A 90 6.25 -6.02 -3.31
CA VAL A 90 6.03 -7.12 -4.28
C VAL A 90 4.84 -7.99 -3.84
N ARG A 91 4.77 -8.38 -2.57
CA ARG A 91 3.63 -9.14 -2.02
C ARG A 91 2.32 -8.38 -2.19
N THR A 92 2.32 -7.08 -1.91
CA THR A 92 1.12 -6.24 -2.01
C THR A 92 0.65 -6.12 -3.47
N ARG A 93 1.57 -5.88 -4.41
CA ARG A 93 1.27 -5.82 -5.84
C ARG A 93 0.75 -7.15 -6.38
N SER A 94 1.39 -8.26 -6.02
CA SER A 94 0.95 -9.61 -6.42
C SER A 94 -0.46 -9.91 -5.90
N ARG A 95 -0.73 -9.62 -4.62
CA ARG A 95 -2.06 -9.82 -4.03
C ARG A 95 -3.11 -8.94 -4.69
N LYS A 96 -2.79 -7.67 -4.99
CA LYS A 96 -3.68 -6.78 -5.74
C LYS A 96 -4.00 -7.35 -7.13
N ALA A 97 -3.01 -7.84 -7.86
CA ALA A 97 -3.21 -8.45 -9.18
C ALA A 97 -4.07 -9.72 -9.10
N GLN A 98 -3.84 -10.59 -8.10
CA GLN A 98 -4.64 -11.79 -7.88
C GLN A 98 -6.11 -11.47 -7.55
N LEU A 99 -6.36 -10.50 -6.67
CA LEU A 99 -7.73 -10.10 -6.34
C LEU A 99 -8.43 -9.47 -7.54
N MET A 100 -7.72 -8.66 -8.33
CA MET A 100 -8.26 -8.07 -9.55
C MET A 100 -8.62 -9.15 -10.59
N MET A 101 -7.75 -10.14 -10.78
CA MET A 101 -8.03 -11.27 -11.68
C MET A 101 -9.27 -12.06 -11.23
N LYS A 102 -9.39 -12.35 -9.92
CA LYS A 102 -10.58 -13.01 -9.36
C LYS A 102 -11.85 -12.21 -9.63
N ALA A 103 -11.82 -10.90 -9.38
CA ALA A 103 -12.96 -10.03 -9.65
C ALA A 103 -13.35 -10.04 -11.14
N LEU A 104 -12.36 -9.98 -12.04
CA LEU A 104 -12.59 -9.99 -13.49
C LEU A 104 -13.27 -11.29 -13.95
N VAL A 105 -12.79 -12.44 -13.48
CA VAL A 105 -13.42 -13.75 -13.78
C VAL A 105 -14.86 -13.79 -13.29
N THR A 106 -15.12 -13.39 -12.04
CA THR A 106 -16.49 -13.40 -11.49
C THR A 106 -17.45 -12.45 -12.24
N LEU A 107 -16.95 -11.31 -12.74
CA LEU A 107 -17.76 -10.39 -13.53
C LEU A 107 -18.10 -10.97 -14.90
N ARG A 108 -17.15 -11.64 -15.57
CA ARG A 108 -17.42 -12.31 -16.86
C ARG A 108 -18.43 -13.45 -16.74
N GLU A 109 -18.36 -14.23 -15.67
CA GLU A 109 -19.36 -15.28 -15.40
C GLU A 109 -20.76 -14.68 -15.21
N LYS A 110 -20.88 -13.55 -14.50
CA LYS A 110 -22.15 -12.84 -14.32
C LYS A 110 -22.67 -12.24 -15.62
N GLU A 111 -21.79 -11.64 -16.43
CA GLU A 111 -22.12 -11.10 -17.75
C GLU A 111 -22.72 -12.20 -18.65
N GLY A 112 -22.13 -13.40 -18.66
CA GLY A 112 -22.65 -14.55 -19.39
C GLY A 112 -24.06 -14.94 -18.94
N LYS A 113 -24.27 -15.14 -17.64
CA LYS A 113 -25.59 -15.50 -17.09
C LYS A 113 -26.68 -14.49 -17.46
N VAL A 114 -26.37 -13.20 -17.31
CA VAL A 114 -27.30 -12.11 -17.68
C VAL A 114 -27.56 -12.09 -19.18
N ARG A 115 -26.58 -12.45 -20.01
CA ARG A 115 -26.76 -12.55 -21.46
C ARG A 115 -27.70 -13.69 -21.83
N ASP A 116 -27.50 -14.86 -21.22
CA ASP A 116 -28.31 -16.05 -21.47
C ASP A 116 -29.76 -15.83 -20.99
N GLU A 117 -29.97 -15.26 -19.80
CA GLU A 117 -31.29 -14.89 -19.28
C GLU A 117 -32.00 -13.88 -20.19
N ASN A 118 -31.29 -12.86 -20.67
CA ASN A 118 -31.86 -11.89 -21.60
C ASN A 118 -32.24 -12.52 -22.94
N GLU A 119 -31.50 -13.53 -23.41
CA GLU A 119 -31.82 -14.23 -24.65
C GLU A 119 -33.08 -15.09 -24.49
N LEU A 120 -33.22 -15.79 -23.37
CA LEU A 120 -34.42 -16.55 -23.03
C LEU A 120 -35.66 -15.64 -22.91
N LEU A 121 -35.56 -14.54 -22.18
CA LEU A 121 -36.66 -13.58 -22.04
C LEU A 121 -37.08 -12.97 -23.38
N LYS A 122 -36.13 -12.69 -24.27
CA LYS A 122 -36.44 -12.22 -25.63
C LYS A 122 -37.19 -13.27 -26.45
N GLN A 123 -36.83 -14.54 -26.33
CA GLN A 123 -37.54 -15.63 -27.01
C GLN A 123 -38.96 -15.80 -26.45
N GLU A 124 -39.14 -15.67 -25.13
CA GLU A 124 -40.44 -15.75 -24.46
C GLU A 124 -41.36 -14.59 -24.85
N ILE A 125 -40.86 -13.35 -24.89
CA ILE A 125 -41.63 -12.18 -25.38
C ILE A 125 -42.15 -12.43 -26.80
N VAL A 126 -41.27 -12.87 -27.72
CA VAL A 126 -41.66 -13.18 -29.10
C VAL A 126 -42.68 -14.33 -29.19
N ALA A 127 -42.65 -15.28 -28.26
CA ALA A 127 -43.65 -16.34 -28.19
C ALA A 127 -45.01 -15.81 -27.74
N THR A 128 -45.04 -14.98 -26.69
CA THR A 128 -46.27 -14.35 -26.18
C THR A 128 -46.91 -13.38 -27.18
N GLU A 129 -46.11 -12.61 -27.93
CA GLU A 129 -46.61 -11.72 -29.00
C GLU A 129 -47.28 -12.51 -30.14
N LYS A 130 -46.80 -13.72 -30.45
CA LYS A 130 -47.43 -14.60 -31.46
C LYS A 130 -48.72 -15.24 -30.99
N ASP A 131 -48.85 -15.49 -29.68
CA ASP A 131 -50.08 -16.03 -29.10
C ASP A 131 -51.18 -14.95 -29.02
N ASP A 132 -50.81 -13.68 -28.78
CA ASP A 132 -51.72 -12.54 -28.82
C ASP A 132 -52.24 -12.24 -30.25
N ASP A 133 -51.38 -12.34 -31.28
CA ASP A 133 -51.81 -12.23 -32.69
C ASP A 133 -52.76 -13.38 -33.10
N ASN A 134 -52.59 -14.57 -32.55
CA ASN A 134 -53.42 -15.75 -32.85
C ASN A 134 -54.77 -15.72 -32.08
N ASN A 135 -54.80 -15.09 -30.90
CA ASN A 135 -56.03 -14.93 -30.10
C ASN A 135 -56.89 -13.73 -30.56
N ASN A 136 -56.31 -12.76 -31.28
CA ASN A 136 -57.04 -11.64 -31.86
C ASN A 136 -57.70 -11.98 -33.22
N GLN A 137 -57.54 -13.22 -33.71
CA GLN A 137 -58.17 -13.71 -34.94
C GLN A 137 -59.41 -14.59 -34.69
N THR A 138 -59.77 -14.85 -33.42
CA THR A 138 -60.94 -15.69 -33.05
C THR A 138 -62.14 -14.94 -32.49
N ASP A 139 -62.08 -13.63 -32.25
CA ASP A 139 -63.28 -12.85 -31.83
C ASP A 139 -64.01 -12.24 -33.04
N SER A 140 -64.72 -13.09 -33.77
CA SER A 140 -65.84 -12.66 -34.64
C SER A 140 -67.17 -13.00 -33.94
N SER A 141 -67.82 -11.93 -33.47
CA SER A 141 -69.18 -11.78 -32.90
C SER A 141 -70.32 -12.58 -33.58
N PRO A 142 -71.60 -12.57 -33.09
CA PRO A 142 -72.15 -12.25 -31.74
C PRO A 142 -73.28 -13.23 -31.29
N GLN A 143 -73.55 -13.37 -29.99
CA GLN A 143 -74.89 -13.75 -29.50
C GLN A 143 -75.19 -13.08 -28.15
N HIS A 144 -76.08 -12.10 -28.12
CA HIS A 144 -76.83 -11.81 -26.91
C HIS A 144 -78.31 -11.61 -27.23
N ALA A 145 -79.10 -12.40 -26.51
CA ALA A 145 -80.52 -12.64 -26.71
C ALA A 145 -81.37 -11.38 -26.46
N THR A 146 -82.29 -11.14 -27.39
CA THR A 146 -83.42 -10.22 -27.24
C THR A 146 -84.42 -10.83 -26.24
N LEU A 147 -84.48 -10.28 -25.02
CA LEU A 147 -85.60 -10.54 -24.10
C LEU A 147 -86.74 -9.56 -24.38
N GLN A 148 -87.90 -10.15 -24.69
CA GLN A 148 -89.18 -9.50 -24.91
C GLN A 148 -89.70 -8.79 -23.64
N LEU A 149 -90.29 -7.61 -23.81
CA LEU A 149 -91.26 -7.04 -22.87
C LEU A 149 -92.56 -6.72 -23.62
N LEU A 150 -93.66 -7.27 -23.09
CA LEU A 150 -95.04 -7.21 -23.59
C LEU A 150 -95.68 -5.80 -23.42
N PRO A 151 -96.79 -5.50 -24.13
CA PRO A 151 -97.43 -4.19 -24.19
C PRO A 151 -98.59 -4.01 -23.19
N GLY A 152 -98.93 -2.73 -22.90
CA GLY A 152 -100.11 -2.25 -22.15
C GLY A 152 -99.72 -1.66 -20.79
N PHE A 153 -100.01 -0.41 -20.42
CA PHE A 153 -101.04 0.56 -20.79
C PHE A 153 -100.45 1.98 -20.94
#